data_AF-A0A8T4ZQY8-F1
#
_entry.id   AF-A0A8T4ZQY8-F1
#
_cell.length_a   1.000
_cell.length_b   1.000
_cell.length_c   1.000
_cell.angle_alpha   90.00
_cell.angle_beta   90.00
_cell.angle_gamma   90.00
#
_symmetry.space_group_name_H-M   'P 1'
#
loop_
_entity.id
_entity.type
_entity.pdbx_description
1 polymer ?
#
loop_
_entity_poly.entity_id
_entity_poly.type
_entity_poly.pdbx_seq_one_letter_code
_entity_poly.pdbx_strand_id
1 'polypeptide(L)' 'MDVFSYIGKAMAKVLRGEKLTVEEKVTSSLLSLAVVAAAVPLAIEAGMVTYSYGKSKGWWK' A
#
# COMPACT_ATOMS: atom_id res chain seq x y z
N MET A 1 -0.59 18.22 4.85
CA MET A 1 -0.30 16.84 5.25
C MET A 1 -0.38 16.00 4.01
N ASP A 2 0.63 15.18 3.69
CA ASP A 2 0.61 14.34 2.49
C ASP A 2 -0.31 13.12 2.66
N VAL A 3 -0.66 12.48 1.54
CA VAL A 3 -1.59 11.35 1.47
C VAL A 3 -1.12 10.17 2.32
N PHE A 4 0.17 9.85 2.31
CA PHE A 4 0.72 8.73 3.08
C PHE A 4 0.68 9.03 4.57
N SER A 5 1.06 10.24 4.99
CA SER A 5 0.91 10.70 6.37
C SER A 5 -0.55 10.69 6.84
N TYR A 6 -1.50 11.02 5.96
CA TYR A 6 -2.94 10.96 6.25
C TYR A 6 -3.43 9.54 6.48
N ILE A 7 -3.16 8.63 5.54
CA ILE A 7 -3.53 7.22 5.66
C ILE A 7 -2.86 6.61 6.89
N GLY A 8 -1.59 6.90 7.14
CA GLY A 8 -0.85 6.42 8.30
C GLY A 8 -1.46 6.86 9.63
N LYS A 9 -1.89 8.12 9.75
CA LYS A 9 -2.59 8.61 10.96
C LYS A 9 -3.96 7.98 11.13
N ALA A 10 -4.75 7.87 10.06
CA ALA A 10 -6.06 7.20 10.10
C ALA A 10 -5.92 5.73 10.51
N MET A 11 -4.94 5.02 9.96
CA MET A 11 -4.61 3.65 10.33
C MET A 11 -4.17 3.54 11.79
N ALA A 12 -3.32 4.44 12.28
CA ALA A 12 -2.89 4.46 13.68
C ALA A 12 -4.05 4.71 14.65
N LYS A 13 -5.07 5.49 14.27
CA LYS A 13 -6.30 5.65 15.07
C LYS A 13 -7.08 4.34 15.12
N VAL A 14 -7.28 3.69 13.97
CA VAL A 14 -7.98 2.39 13.88
C VAL A 14 -7.27 1.32 14.71
N LEU A 15 -5.94 1.23 14.65
CA LEU A 15 -5.14 0.29 15.44
C LEU A 15 -5.21 0.55 16.95
N ARG A 16 -5.46 1.79 17.35
CA ARG A 16 -5.70 2.18 18.76
C ARG A 16 -7.15 1.93 19.19
N GLY A 17 -8.01 1.44 18.30
CA GLY A 17 -9.44 1.22 18.58
C GLY A 17 -10.29 2.49 18.51
N GLU A 18 -9.73 3.61 18.06
CA GLU A 18 -10.46 4.87 17.90
C GLU A 18 -11.38 4.79 16.69
N LYS A 19 -12.60 5.32 16.82
CA LYS A 19 -13.54 5.41 15.70
C LYS A 19 -13.18 6.59 14.82
N LEU A 20 -12.97 6.31 13.54
CA LEU A 20 -12.89 7.34 12.51
C LEU A 20 -14.24 8.02 12.30
N THR A 21 -14.22 9.32 12.03
CA THR A 21 -15.40 10.07 11.57
C THR A 21 -15.86 9.54 10.21
N VAL A 22 -17.09 9.86 9.81
CA VAL A 22 -17.62 9.45 8.49
C VAL A 22 -16.75 9.99 7.36
N GLU A 23 -16.33 11.25 7.46
CA GLU A 23 -15.45 11.91 6.49
C GLU A 23 -14.06 11.25 6.45
N GLU A 24 -13.49 10.91 7.62
CA GLU A 24 -12.21 10.20 7.69
C GLU A 24 -12.29 8.85 7.01
N LYS A 25 -13.38 8.08 7.21
CA LYS A 25 -13.59 6.77 6.57
C LYS A 25 -13.69 6.86 5.06
N VAL A 26 -14.48 7.81 4.54
CA VAL A 26 -14.67 7.98 3.09
C VAL A 26 -13.34 8.39 2.46
N THR A 27 -12.67 9.38 3.05
CA THR A 27 -11.40 9.90 2.57
C THR A 27 -10.29 8.85 2.62
N SER A 28 -10.15 8.12 3.73
CA SER A 28 -9.14 7.06 3.84
C SER A 28 -9.39 5.90 2.86
N SER A 29 -10.65 5.57 2.59
CA SER A 29 -11.01 4.50 1.64
C SER A 29 -10.65 4.88 0.21
N LEU A 30 -11.02 6.10 -0.22
CA LEU A 30 -10.67 6.63 -1.53
C LEU A 30 -9.16 6.75 -1.73
N LEU A 31 -8.45 7.31 -0.75
CA LEU A 31 -7.00 7.46 -0.83
C LEU A 31 -6.28 6.11 -0.81
N SER A 32 -6.75 5.13 -0.03
CA SER A 32 -6.18 3.78 -0.02
C SER A 32 -6.34 3.09 -1.38
N LEU A 33 -7.50 3.23 -2.02
CA LEU A 33 -7.74 2.73 -3.39
C LEU A 33 -6.78 3.35 -4.40
N ALA A 34 -6.58 4.67 -4.35
CA ALA A 34 -5.66 5.38 -5.23
C ALA A 34 -4.21 4.93 -5.03
N VAL A 35 -3.78 4.76 -3.77
CA VAL A 35 -2.44 4.27 -3.45
C VAL A 35 -2.24 2.83 -3.93
N VAL A 36 -3.23 1.94 -3.74
CA VAL A 36 -3.17 0.56 -4.23
C VAL A 36 -3.05 0.51 -5.75
N ALA A 37 -3.82 1.33 -6.47
CA ALA A 37 -3.76 1.39 -7.93
C ALA A 37 -2.36 1.76 -8.46
N ALA A 38 -1.63 2.63 -7.75
CA ALA A 38 -0.26 3.00 -8.11
C ALA A 38 0.79 2.00 -7.61
N ALA A 39 0.62 1.46 -6.41
CA ALA A 39 1.61 0.59 -5.76
C ALA A 39 1.59 -0.84 -6.30
N VAL A 40 0.44 -1.37 -6.71
CA VAL A 40 0.31 -2.75 -7.19
C VAL A 40 1.12 -3.02 -8.46
N PRO A 41 1.05 -2.19 -9.52
CA PRO A 41 1.88 -2.37 -10.71
C PRO A 41 3.38 -2.36 -10.39
N LEU A 42 3.82 -1.42 -9.55
CA LEU A 42 5.21 -1.31 -9.12
C LEU A 42 5.67 -2.56 -8.35
N ALA A 43 4.82 -3.08 -7.46
CA ALA A 43 5.12 -4.30 -6.72
C ALA A 43 5.20 -5.54 -7.65
N ILE A 44 4.33 -5.62 -8.66
CA ILE A 44 4.37 -6.68 -9.68
C ILE A 44 5.66 -6.58 -10.49
N GLU A 45 6.02 -5.40 -11.00
CA GLU A 45 7.25 -5.18 -11.75
C GLU A 45 8.49 -5.56 -10.92
N ALA A 46 8.57 -5.07 -9.67
CA ALA A 46 9.65 -5.42 -8.77
C ALA A 46 9.72 -6.94 -8.50
N GLY A 47 8.56 -7.59 -8.34
CA GLY A 47 8.46 -9.04 -8.19
C GLY A 47 8.97 -9.79 -9.43
N MET A 48 8.58 -9.37 -10.63
CA MET A 48 9.04 -9.97 -11.89
C MET A 48 10.54 -9.78 -12.11
N VAL A 49 11.08 -8.61 -11.79
CA VAL A 49 12.53 -8.33 -11.88
C VAL A 49 13.28 -9.23 -10.89
N THR A 50 12.80 -9.34 -9.65
CA THR A 50 13.42 -10.19 -8.63
C THR A 50 13.36 -11.67 -9.03
N TYR A 51 12.22 -12.12 -9.56
CA TYR A 51 12.05 -13.49 -10.07
C TYR A 51 13.00 -13.78 -11.24
N SER A 52 13.09 -12.88 -12.21
CA SER A 52 13.95 -13.03 -13.39
C SER A 52 15.43 -13.04 -13.00
N TYR A 53 15.82 -12.16 -12.07
CA TYR A 53 17.15 -12.14 -11.49
C TYR A 53 17.44 -13.46 -10.74
N GLY A 54 16.52 -13.92 -9.90
CA GLY A 54 16.63 -15.19 -9.18
C GLY A 54 16.80 -16.39 -10.12
N LYS A 55 16.05 -16.45 -11.23
CA LYS A 55 16.27 -17.46 -12.28
C LYS A 55 17.65 -17.34 -12.92
N SER A 56 18.08 -16.13 -13.28
CA SER A 56 19.40 -15.93 -13.89
C SER A 56 20.56 -16.38 -13.00
N LYS A 57 20.36 -16.35 -11.67
CA LYS A 57 21.30 -16.82 -10.65
C LYS A 57 21.11 -18.30 -10.29
N GLY A 58 20.13 -18.99 -10.87
CA GLY A 58 19.81 -20.38 -10.57
C GLY A 58 19.20 -20.60 -9.18
N TRP A 59 18.74 -19.55 -8.51
CA TRP A 59 18.10 -19.66 -7.20
C TRP A 59 16.74 -20.36 -7.32
N TRP A 60 16.00 -20.04 -8.38
CA TRP A 60 14.66 -20.56 -8.65
C TRP A 60 14.66 -21.29 -10.00
N LYS A 61 13.93 -22.41 -10.09
CA LYS A 61 13.77 -23.21 -11.32
C LYS A 61 12.63 -22.65 -12.19
#